data_AF-A0A2H1C9B6-F1
#
_entry.id   AF-A0A2H1C9B6-F1
#
_cell.length_a   1.000
_cell.length_b   1.000
_cell.length_c   1.000
_cell.angle_alpha   90.00
_cell.angle_beta   90.00
_cell.angle_gamma   90.00
#
_symmetry.space_group_name_H-M   'P 1'
#
loop_
_entity.id
_entity.type
_entity.pdbx_description
1 polymer ?
#
loop_
_entity_poly.entity_id
_entity_poly.type
_entity_poly.pdbx_seq_one_letter_code
_entity_poly.pdbx_strand_id
1 'polypeptide(L)'
;MKFISTEEILRREIGVFLHSFVTHINAVVQDSMNMTRPLDPANLSTWHTMAYSAHDKDVAYVLAALGVYDERMVDNSAAIVLELLGPDKKQADSLSDFIIRIRYKRGWSDLKGEYLQFPSCHDRPATAGCPWNKLLEQIQTLLVSPEQYAELCSNMSYTNGPMHDSRLRTFILVSSGLCATAVMVLLTVFLMRRFRRQKHLLQDDEQVVFVRFDQHSL
;
A
#
# COMPACT_ATOMS: atom_id res chain seq x y z
N MET A 1 -12.33 -13.21 12.69
CA MET A 1 -12.29 -11.74 12.55
C MET A 1 -13.42 -11.37 11.59
N LYS A 2 -14.40 -10.54 12.00
CA LYS A 2 -15.51 -10.16 11.12
C LYS A 2 -15.01 -9.12 10.13
N PHE A 3 -15.14 -9.40 8.83
CA PHE A 3 -14.77 -8.47 7.78
C PHE A 3 -15.82 -7.34 7.73
N ILE A 4 -15.38 -6.10 7.93
CA ILE A 4 -16.22 -4.91 7.86
C ILE A 4 -15.70 -4.08 6.69
N SER A 5 -16.41 -4.08 5.57
CA SER A 5 -16.08 -3.22 4.43
C SER A 5 -17.10 -2.10 4.32
N THR A 6 -16.67 -0.89 4.65
CA THR A 6 -17.43 0.32 4.29
C THR A 6 -17.13 0.67 2.83
N GLU A 7 -17.99 1.48 2.21
CA GLU A 7 -17.77 2.00 0.85
C GLU A 7 -16.40 2.69 0.73
N GLU A 8 -16.01 3.48 1.73
CA GLU A 8 -14.72 4.16 1.76
C GLU A 8 -13.53 3.19 1.73
N ILE A 9 -13.61 2.10 2.51
CA ILE A 9 -12.59 1.04 2.50
C ILE A 9 -12.53 0.40 1.11
N LEU A 10 -13.68 0.02 0.54
CA LEU A 10 -13.73 -0.61 -0.78
C LEU A 10 -13.13 0.30 -1.87
N ARG A 11 -13.49 1.59 -1.87
CA ARG A 11 -12.93 2.58 -2.80
C ARG A 11 -11.40 2.66 -2.72
N ARG A 12 -10.83 2.59 -1.51
CA ARG A 12 -9.38 2.67 -1.31
C ARG A 12 -8.66 1.37 -1.63
N GLU A 13 -9.22 0.23 -1.24
CA GLU A 13 -8.53 -1.05 -1.36
C GLU A 13 -8.61 -1.62 -2.78
N ILE A 14 -9.77 -1.48 -3.45
CA ILE A 14 -10.03 -2.11 -4.76
C ILE A 14 -10.57 -1.17 -5.84
N GLY A 15 -10.78 0.12 -5.54
CA GLY A 15 -11.43 1.05 -6.46
C GLY A 15 -10.68 1.24 -7.78
N VAL A 16 -9.34 1.26 -7.74
CA VAL A 16 -8.49 1.33 -8.93
C VAL A 16 -8.60 0.06 -9.76
N PHE A 17 -8.60 -1.11 -9.11
CA PHE A 17 -8.79 -2.39 -9.79
C PHE A 17 -10.16 -2.43 -10.49
N LEU A 18 -11.24 -2.03 -9.82
CA LEU A 18 -12.57 -1.97 -10.43
C LEU A 18 -12.61 -0.99 -11.60
N HIS A 19 -11.95 0.16 -11.50
CA HIS A 19 -11.86 1.13 -12.59
C HIS A 19 -11.16 0.54 -13.82
N SER A 20 -10.02 -0.13 -13.64
CA SER A 20 -9.32 -0.81 -14.72
C SER A 20 -10.16 -1.95 -15.33
N PHE A 21 -10.83 -2.73 -14.48
CA PHE A 21 -11.74 -3.79 -14.91
C PHE A 21 -12.90 -3.26 -15.77
N VAL A 22 -13.61 -2.21 -15.30
CA VAL A 22 -14.71 -1.57 -16.05
C VAL A 22 -14.21 -1.00 -17.37
N THR A 23 -13.06 -0.34 -17.37
CA THR A 23 -12.44 0.22 -18.57
C THR A 23 -12.18 -0.87 -19.61
N HIS A 24 -11.63 -2.01 -19.17
CA HIS A 24 -11.38 -3.16 -20.04
C HIS A 24 -12.66 -3.74 -20.64
N ILE A 25 -13.66 -4.03 -19.79
CA ILE A 25 -14.93 -4.60 -20.25
C ILE A 25 -15.62 -3.65 -21.23
N ASN A 26 -15.64 -2.34 -20.94
CA ASN A 26 -16.23 -1.36 -21.85
C ASN A 26 -15.50 -1.31 -23.20
N ALA A 27 -14.16 -1.44 -23.22
CA ALA A 27 -13.42 -1.51 -24.46
C ALA A 27 -13.81 -2.74 -25.30
N VAL A 28 -13.94 -3.92 -24.66
CA VAL A 28 -14.39 -5.16 -25.32
C VAL A 28 -15.82 -5.02 -25.86
N VAL A 29 -16.74 -4.49 -25.05
CA VAL A 29 -18.15 -4.30 -25.42
C VAL A 29 -18.29 -3.32 -26.59
N GLN A 30 -17.60 -2.19 -26.53
CA GLN A 30 -17.64 -1.17 -27.59
C GLN A 30 -17.05 -1.67 -28.91
N ASP A 31 -15.97 -2.45 -28.85
CA ASP A 31 -15.38 -3.05 -30.05
C ASP A 31 -16.33 -4.07 -30.69
N SER A 32 -16.99 -4.90 -29.87
CA SER A 32 -18.01 -5.84 -30.32
C SER A 32 -19.23 -5.15 -30.95
N MET A 33 -19.61 -3.96 -30.48
CA MET A 33 -20.68 -3.16 -31.08
C MET A 33 -20.24 -2.48 -32.38
N ASN A 34 -18.99 -2.01 -32.44
CA ASN A 34 -18.45 -1.19 -33.52
C ASN A 34 -17.58 -2.00 -34.50
N MET A 35 -18.04 -3.19 -34.89
CA MET A 35 -17.40 -4.27 -35.68
C MET A 35 -16.65 -3.89 -36.99
N THR A 36 -16.41 -2.60 -37.26
CA THR A 36 -15.82 -2.00 -38.46
C THR A 36 -14.41 -1.41 -38.28
N ARG A 37 -13.81 -1.44 -37.07
CA ARG A 37 -12.44 -0.91 -36.88
C ARG A 37 -11.35 -1.98 -37.04
N PRO A 38 -10.21 -1.67 -37.70
CA PRO A 38 -9.06 -2.57 -37.71
C PRO A 38 -8.56 -2.81 -36.29
N LEU A 39 -8.32 -4.07 -35.95
CA LEU A 39 -7.77 -4.48 -34.65
C LEU A 39 -6.33 -3.97 -34.52
N ASP A 40 -6.10 -2.99 -33.66
CA ASP A 40 -4.77 -2.63 -33.18
C ASP A 40 -4.39 -3.61 -32.05
N PRO A 41 -3.28 -4.36 -32.14
CA PRO A 41 -2.84 -5.27 -31.07
C PRO A 41 -2.53 -4.57 -29.74
N ALA A 42 -2.39 -3.24 -29.72
CA ALA A 42 -2.33 -2.45 -28.49
C ALA A 42 -3.71 -2.18 -27.85
N ASN A 43 -4.82 -2.56 -28.50
CA ASN A 43 -6.17 -2.32 -28.02
C ASN A 43 -6.55 -3.35 -26.95
N LEU A 44 -6.99 -2.87 -25.78
CA LEU A 44 -7.48 -3.68 -24.66
C LEU A 44 -8.59 -4.65 -25.09
N SER A 45 -9.36 -4.33 -26.14
CA SER A 45 -10.42 -5.20 -26.66
C SER A 45 -9.95 -6.58 -27.17
N THR A 46 -8.66 -6.71 -27.51
CA THR A 46 -8.08 -7.96 -28.04
C THR A 46 -7.72 -8.99 -26.96
N TRP A 47 -7.73 -8.58 -25.68
CA TRP A 47 -7.36 -9.44 -24.57
C TRP A 47 -8.61 -10.08 -23.97
N HIS A 48 -8.88 -11.33 -24.39
CA HIS A 48 -10.07 -12.08 -23.97
C HIS A 48 -9.91 -12.82 -22.64
N THR A 49 -8.71 -12.84 -22.06
CA THR A 49 -8.45 -13.45 -20.74
C THR A 49 -7.43 -12.62 -20.00
N MET A 50 -7.78 -12.25 -18.76
CA MET A 50 -6.90 -11.57 -17.82
C MET A 50 -6.81 -12.39 -16.54
N ALA A 51 -5.61 -12.50 -15.99
CA ALA A 51 -5.36 -13.21 -14.75
C ALA A 51 -4.57 -12.32 -13.79
N TYR A 52 -5.08 -12.20 -12.57
CA TYR A 52 -4.46 -11.41 -11.50
C TYR A 52 -4.17 -12.35 -10.34
N SER A 53 -2.95 -12.29 -9.82
CA SER A 53 -2.63 -12.87 -8.52
C SER A 53 -3.00 -11.88 -7.44
N ALA A 54 -3.71 -12.33 -6.42
CA ALA A 54 -4.23 -11.47 -5.36
C ALA A 54 -4.14 -12.17 -4.00
N HIS A 55 -4.25 -11.42 -2.92
CA HIS A 55 -4.33 -11.92 -1.56
C HIS A 55 -5.79 -12.23 -1.15
N ASP A 56 -5.93 -12.98 -0.06
CA ASP A 56 -7.21 -13.31 0.57
C ASP A 56 -8.10 -12.08 0.81
N LYS A 57 -7.49 -10.97 1.28
CA LYS A 57 -8.20 -9.70 1.49
C LYS A 57 -8.68 -9.07 0.19
N ASP A 58 -7.86 -9.09 -0.85
CA ASP A 58 -8.23 -8.52 -2.16
C ASP A 58 -9.45 -9.26 -2.72
N VAL A 59 -9.44 -10.60 -2.64
CA VAL A 59 -10.57 -11.44 -3.03
C VAL A 59 -11.82 -11.09 -2.21
N ALA A 60 -11.68 -10.95 -0.89
CA ALA A 60 -12.80 -10.56 -0.02
C ALA A 60 -13.36 -9.17 -0.40
N TYR A 61 -12.51 -8.18 -0.66
CA TYR A 61 -12.93 -6.84 -1.09
C TYR A 61 -13.60 -6.86 -2.46
N VAL A 62 -13.12 -7.65 -3.42
CA VAL A 62 -13.78 -7.81 -4.73
C VAL A 62 -15.17 -8.44 -4.55
N LEU A 63 -15.30 -9.52 -3.79
CA LEU A 63 -16.61 -10.14 -3.50
C LEU A 63 -17.55 -9.16 -2.81
N ALA A 64 -17.03 -8.36 -1.87
CA ALA A 64 -17.82 -7.40 -1.12
C ALA A 64 -18.28 -6.21 -1.99
N ALA A 65 -17.40 -5.70 -2.86
CA ALA A 65 -17.74 -4.67 -3.83
C ALA A 65 -18.82 -5.14 -4.82
N LEU A 66 -18.79 -6.41 -5.20
CA LEU A 66 -19.81 -7.03 -6.04
C LEU A 66 -21.10 -7.39 -5.26
N GLY A 67 -21.10 -7.23 -3.94
CA GLY A 67 -22.24 -7.50 -3.07
C GLY A 67 -22.53 -8.99 -2.85
N VAL A 68 -21.55 -9.86 -3.10
CA VAL A 68 -21.69 -11.34 -3.05
C VAL A 68 -20.80 -12.00 -2.00
N TYR A 69 -20.14 -11.21 -1.15
CA TYR A 69 -19.31 -11.73 -0.07
C TYR A 69 -20.16 -12.27 1.07
N ASP A 70 -19.78 -13.43 1.59
CA ASP A 70 -20.56 -14.19 2.58
C ASP A 70 -19.96 -14.13 4.00
N GLU A 71 -19.10 -13.15 4.25
CA GLU A 71 -18.43 -12.92 5.55
C GLU A 71 -17.52 -14.07 6.02
N ARG A 72 -17.20 -15.04 5.14
CA ARG A 72 -16.28 -16.13 5.46
C ARG A 72 -14.84 -15.75 5.09
N MET A 73 -13.88 -16.38 5.78
CA MET A 73 -12.49 -16.25 5.37
C MET A 73 -12.30 -16.85 3.97
N VAL A 74 -11.48 -16.19 3.16
CA VAL A 74 -11.10 -16.68 1.85
C VAL A 74 -10.01 -17.73 2.04
N ASP A 75 -10.27 -18.97 1.62
CA ASP A 75 -9.30 -20.05 1.80
C ASP A 75 -8.18 -19.98 0.76
N ASN A 76 -7.07 -20.67 1.06
CA ASN A 76 -5.96 -20.80 0.12
C ASN A 76 -6.42 -21.38 -1.22
N SER A 77 -5.89 -20.82 -2.31
CA SER A 77 -6.26 -21.19 -3.70
C SER A 77 -7.72 -20.93 -4.05
N ALA A 78 -8.35 -19.96 -3.39
CA ALA A 78 -9.60 -19.37 -3.86
C ALA A 78 -9.38 -18.58 -5.17
N ALA A 79 -10.42 -18.49 -5.98
CA ALA A 79 -10.38 -17.75 -7.24
C ALA A 79 -11.76 -17.20 -7.58
N ILE A 80 -11.79 -15.99 -8.16
CA ILE A 80 -12.97 -15.39 -8.75
C ILE A 80 -12.79 -15.42 -10.27
N VAL A 81 -13.80 -15.92 -10.97
CA VAL A 81 -13.87 -15.85 -12.43
C VAL A 81 -15.03 -14.95 -12.81
N LEU A 82 -14.73 -13.86 -13.52
CA LEU A 82 -15.71 -12.97 -14.11
C LEU A 82 -15.80 -13.29 -15.60
N GLU A 83 -16.98 -13.70 -16.05
CA GLU A 83 -17.24 -14.11 -17.43
C GLU A 83 -18.12 -13.06 -18.09
N LEU A 84 -17.66 -12.44 -19.18
CA LEU A 84 -18.47 -11.56 -20.02
C LEU A 84 -18.97 -12.35 -21.24
N LEU A 85 -20.28 -12.38 -21.41
CA LEU A 85 -20.94 -13.04 -22.54
C LEU A 85 -21.51 -11.98 -23.47
N GLY A 86 -21.13 -12.07 -24.74
CA GLY A 86 -21.75 -11.29 -25.80
C GLY A 86 -23.18 -11.78 -26.10
N PRO A 87 -23.99 -10.97 -26.78
CA PRO A 87 -25.33 -11.38 -27.17
C PRO A 87 -25.33 -12.50 -28.19
N ASP A 88 -26.41 -13.28 -28.19
CA ASP A 88 -26.65 -14.33 -29.20
C ASP A 88 -26.86 -13.77 -30.62
N LYS A 89 -27.10 -12.46 -30.75
CA LYS A 89 -27.29 -11.77 -32.04
C LYS A 89 -25.94 -11.32 -32.61
N LYS A 90 -25.86 -11.25 -33.95
CA LYS A 90 -24.65 -10.84 -34.67
C LYS A 90 -24.17 -9.42 -34.36
N GLN A 91 -25.06 -8.54 -33.89
CA GLN A 91 -24.75 -7.19 -33.44
C GLN A 91 -25.47 -6.92 -32.13
N ALA A 92 -24.74 -6.35 -31.18
CA ALA A 92 -25.27 -5.82 -29.94
C ALA A 92 -25.73 -4.39 -30.17
N ASP A 93 -26.93 -4.04 -29.71
CA ASP A 93 -27.48 -2.70 -29.86
C ASP A 93 -27.35 -1.88 -28.56
N SER A 94 -27.12 -2.55 -27.42
CA SER A 94 -27.05 -1.92 -26.09
C SER A 94 -26.11 -2.64 -25.12
N LEU A 95 -25.59 -1.91 -24.12
CA LEU A 95 -24.79 -2.48 -23.02
C LEU A 95 -25.55 -3.56 -22.24
N SER A 96 -26.89 -3.50 -22.25
CA SER A 96 -27.76 -4.49 -21.62
C SER A 96 -27.73 -5.86 -22.30
N ASP A 97 -27.23 -5.93 -23.53
CA ASP A 97 -27.14 -7.17 -24.31
C ASP A 97 -25.96 -8.04 -23.88
N PHE A 98 -25.01 -7.46 -23.13
CA PHE A 98 -23.87 -8.17 -22.57
C PHE A 98 -24.20 -8.63 -21.15
N ILE A 99 -23.88 -9.90 -20.87
CA ILE A 99 -24.18 -10.54 -19.59
C ILE A 99 -22.89 -10.85 -18.87
N ILE A 100 -22.77 -10.40 -17.62
CA ILE A 100 -21.66 -10.77 -16.74
C ILE A 100 -22.08 -11.83 -15.72
N ARG A 101 -21.21 -12.82 -15.51
CA ARG A 101 -21.36 -13.86 -14.49
C ARG A 101 -20.16 -13.85 -13.57
N ILE A 102 -20.39 -14.17 -12.30
CA ILE A 102 -19.33 -14.40 -11.33
C ILE A 102 -19.38 -15.85 -10.86
N ARG A 103 -18.24 -16.54 -10.96
CA ARG A 103 -18.04 -17.85 -10.38
C ARG A 103 -16.96 -17.77 -9.32
N TYR A 104 -17.27 -18.24 -8.11
CA TYR A 104 -16.35 -18.22 -6.98
C TYR A 104 -15.95 -19.65 -6.62
N LYS A 105 -14.65 -19.91 -6.69
CA LYS A 105 -14.02 -21.12 -6.19
C LYS A 105 -13.46 -20.81 -4.81
N ARG A 106 -13.97 -21.46 -3.77
CA ARG A 106 -13.74 -21.06 -2.37
C ARG A 106 -12.37 -21.41 -1.81
N GLY A 107 -11.68 -22.38 -2.39
CA GLY A 107 -10.38 -22.85 -1.93
C GLY A 107 -9.95 -24.13 -2.64
N TRP A 108 -8.79 -24.68 -2.28
CA TRP A 108 -8.20 -25.85 -2.94
C TRP A 108 -9.14 -27.08 -3.04
N SER A 109 -9.98 -27.33 -2.03
CA SER A 109 -10.92 -28.46 -1.98
C SER A 109 -12.16 -28.28 -2.85
N ASP A 110 -12.48 -27.04 -3.21
CA ASP A 110 -13.57 -26.72 -4.11
C ASP A 110 -13.06 -26.77 -5.55
N LEU A 111 -13.33 -27.87 -6.26
CA LEU A 111 -12.86 -28.10 -7.62
C LEU A 111 -13.74 -27.41 -8.68
N LYS A 112 -14.98 -27.08 -8.35
CA LYS A 112 -15.97 -26.59 -9.32
C LYS A 112 -16.26 -25.12 -9.13
N GLY A 113 -16.27 -24.60 -7.91
CA GLY A 113 -16.82 -23.28 -7.64
C GLY A 113 -18.32 -23.18 -7.92
N GLU A 114 -18.91 -22.07 -7.50
CA GLU A 114 -20.33 -21.79 -7.61
C GLU A 114 -20.57 -20.45 -8.29
N TYR A 115 -21.65 -20.36 -9.07
CA TYR A 115 -22.09 -19.07 -9.60
C TYR A 115 -22.78 -18.29 -8.48
N LEU A 116 -22.33 -17.05 -8.25
CA LEU A 116 -22.91 -16.18 -7.22
C LEU A 116 -23.94 -15.23 -7.81
N GLN A 117 -24.98 -14.96 -7.03
CA GLN A 117 -26.09 -14.11 -7.44
C GLN A 117 -25.76 -12.64 -7.18
N PHE A 118 -25.68 -11.82 -8.22
CA PHE A 118 -25.56 -10.37 -8.06
C PHE A 118 -26.84 -9.77 -7.45
N PRO A 119 -26.74 -8.84 -6.47
CA PRO A 119 -27.91 -8.19 -5.86
C PRO A 119 -28.81 -7.44 -6.85
N SER A 120 -28.20 -6.75 -7.82
CA SER A 120 -28.90 -6.01 -8.89
C SER A 120 -29.71 -6.90 -9.86
N CYS A 121 -29.55 -8.22 -9.76
CA CYS A 121 -30.14 -9.22 -10.65
C CYS A 121 -30.76 -10.41 -9.90
N HIS A 122 -31.32 -10.18 -8.70
CA HIS A 122 -31.93 -11.21 -7.85
C HIS A 122 -33.18 -11.91 -8.45
N ASP A 123 -33.75 -11.37 -9.51
CA ASP A 123 -34.94 -11.85 -10.21
C ASP A 123 -34.68 -13.05 -11.14
N ARG A 124 -33.42 -13.48 -11.26
CA ARG A 124 -32.95 -14.54 -12.15
C ARG A 124 -31.92 -15.42 -11.45
N PRO A 125 -31.68 -16.67 -11.92
CA PRO A 125 -30.67 -17.52 -11.31
C PRO A 125 -29.25 -17.00 -11.57
N ALA A 126 -28.32 -17.31 -10.66
CA ALA A 126 -26.93 -16.84 -10.74
C ALA A 126 -26.22 -17.26 -12.04
N THR A 127 -26.55 -18.44 -12.55
CA THR A 127 -26.04 -18.98 -13.82
C THR A 127 -26.51 -18.19 -15.04
N ALA A 128 -27.62 -17.44 -14.95
CA ALA A 128 -28.07 -16.56 -16.03
C ALA A 128 -27.25 -15.27 -16.08
N GLY A 129 -26.56 -14.90 -15.00
CA GLY A 129 -25.76 -13.66 -14.91
C GLY A 129 -26.59 -12.39 -14.81
N CYS A 130 -25.90 -11.26 -14.93
CA CYS A 130 -26.49 -9.93 -14.82
C CYS A 130 -26.15 -9.08 -16.05
N PRO A 131 -27.09 -8.29 -16.60
CA PRO A 131 -26.76 -7.32 -17.63
C PRO A 131 -25.63 -6.39 -17.19
N TRP A 132 -24.67 -6.13 -18.07
CA TRP A 132 -23.46 -5.35 -17.75
C TRP A 132 -23.81 -3.96 -17.20
N ASN A 133 -24.79 -3.27 -17.79
CA ASN A 133 -25.24 -1.97 -17.34
C ASN A 133 -25.74 -1.97 -15.89
N LYS A 134 -26.46 -3.02 -15.46
CA LYS A 134 -26.96 -3.13 -14.09
C LYS A 134 -25.85 -3.33 -13.07
N LEU A 135 -24.83 -4.12 -13.42
CA LEU A 135 -23.67 -4.27 -12.54
C LEU A 135 -22.87 -2.96 -12.48
N LEU A 136 -22.69 -2.29 -13.62
CA LEU A 136 -21.97 -1.02 -13.69
C LEU A 136 -22.62 0.05 -12.78
N GLU A 137 -23.95 0.15 -12.81
CA GLU A 137 -24.72 1.02 -11.89
C GLU A 137 -24.45 0.65 -10.42
N GLN A 138 -24.44 -0.65 -10.08
CA GLN A 138 -24.20 -1.11 -8.71
C GLN A 138 -22.82 -0.71 -8.18
N ILE A 139 -21.77 -0.83 -8.99
CA ILE A 139 -20.39 -0.59 -8.55
C ILE A 139 -19.89 0.83 -8.85
N GLN A 140 -20.70 1.69 -9.47
CA GLN A 140 -20.26 2.99 -9.99
C GLN A 140 -19.61 3.86 -8.92
N THR A 141 -20.16 3.87 -7.69
CA THR A 141 -19.63 4.69 -6.60
C THR A 141 -18.29 4.17 -6.05
N LEU A 142 -17.94 2.91 -6.36
CA LEU A 142 -16.69 2.28 -5.93
C LEU A 142 -15.52 2.55 -6.88
N LEU A 143 -15.80 3.03 -8.09
CA LEU A 143 -14.78 3.27 -9.11
C LEU A 143 -13.89 4.45 -8.72
N VAL A 144 -12.58 4.23 -8.78
CA VAL A 144 -11.58 5.26 -8.48
C VAL A 144 -10.54 5.25 -9.60
N SER A 145 -10.39 6.35 -10.33
CA SER A 145 -9.32 6.45 -11.34
C SER A 145 -7.95 6.54 -10.66
N PRO A 146 -6.84 6.21 -11.35
CA PRO A 146 -5.48 6.37 -10.78
C PRO A 146 -5.21 7.78 -10.24
N GLU A 147 -5.74 8.81 -10.90
CA GLU A 147 -5.62 10.21 -10.49
C GLU A 147 -6.40 10.48 -9.19
N GLN A 148 -7.66 10.04 -9.12
CA GLN A 148 -8.49 10.15 -7.92
C GLN A 148 -7.88 9.36 -6.75
N TYR A 149 -7.25 8.23 -7.03
CA TYR A 149 -6.59 7.42 -6.01
C TYR A 149 -5.41 8.15 -5.39
N ALA A 150 -4.61 8.86 -6.19
CA ALA A 150 -3.52 9.68 -5.69
C ALA A 150 -4.03 10.77 -4.74
N GLU A 151 -5.16 11.42 -5.07
CA GLU A 151 -5.81 12.39 -4.21
C GLU A 151 -6.32 11.77 -2.90
N LEU A 152 -7.02 10.63 -2.97
CA LEU A 152 -7.49 9.88 -1.80
C LEU A 152 -6.34 9.48 -0.86
N CYS A 153 -5.19 9.12 -1.43
CA CYS A 153 -4.01 8.78 -0.65
C CYS A 153 -3.27 10.02 -0.12
N SER A 154 -3.32 11.15 -0.83
CA SER A 154 -2.70 12.41 -0.38
C SER A 154 -3.45 13.08 0.78
N ASN A 155 -4.78 12.95 0.82
CA ASN A 155 -5.61 13.43 1.92
C ASN A 155 -5.43 12.62 3.22
N MET A 156 -4.60 11.58 3.19
CA MET A 156 -4.17 10.84 4.37
C MET A 156 -3.03 11.53 5.13
N SER A 157 -2.54 12.67 4.62
CA SER A 157 -1.66 13.58 5.36
C SER A 157 -2.49 14.52 6.25
N TYR A 158 -2.18 14.54 7.56
CA TYR A 158 -2.86 15.24 8.67
C TYR A 158 -3.90 14.48 9.51
N THR A 159 -3.69 13.19 9.76
CA THR A 159 -3.81 12.73 11.15
C THR A 159 -2.41 12.35 11.64
N ASN A 160 -1.79 13.29 12.36
CA ASN A 160 -0.51 13.11 13.01
C ASN A 160 -0.60 12.01 14.09
N GLY A 161 -0.43 10.76 13.68
CA GLY A 161 0.13 9.73 14.55
C GLY A 161 1.63 10.02 14.75
N PRO A 162 2.22 9.75 15.94
CA PRO A 162 3.52 10.28 16.37
C PRO A 162 4.73 9.60 15.69
N MET A 163 4.57 9.02 14.51
CA MET A 163 5.64 8.25 13.87
C MET A 163 6.74 9.15 13.28
N HIS A 164 6.40 10.35 12.80
CA HIS A 164 7.41 11.28 12.26
C HIS A 164 8.16 12.07 13.37
N ASP A 165 7.55 12.23 14.55
CA ASP A 165 8.19 12.84 15.74
C ASP A 165 9.25 11.90 16.34
N SER A 166 9.03 10.58 16.29
CA SER A 166 9.96 9.60 16.88
C SER A 166 11.35 9.59 16.22
N ARG A 167 11.43 9.55 14.89
CA ARG A 167 12.73 9.53 14.18
C ARG A 167 13.48 10.85 14.32
N LEU A 168 12.76 11.97 14.27
CA LEU A 168 13.37 13.29 14.46
C LEU A 168 13.86 13.47 15.91
N ARG A 169 13.07 13.07 16.91
CA ARG A 169 13.51 13.05 18.32
C ARG A 169 14.69 12.13 18.55
N THR A 170 14.70 10.93 17.98
CA THR A 170 15.85 10.02 18.11
C THR A 170 17.11 10.65 17.50
N PHE A 171 17.01 11.27 16.32
CA PHE A 171 18.13 12.00 15.72
C PHE A 171 18.61 13.17 16.59
N ILE A 172 17.69 13.96 17.17
CA ILE A 172 18.02 15.09 18.06
C ILE A 172 18.68 14.59 19.37
N LEU A 173 18.17 13.53 19.98
CA LEU A 173 18.72 12.95 21.20
C LEU A 173 20.12 12.34 20.98
N VAL A 174 20.33 11.63 19.87
CA VAL A 174 21.64 11.04 19.55
C VAL A 174 22.66 12.13 19.22
N SER A 175 22.29 13.14 18.41
CA SER A 175 23.19 14.24 18.07
C SER A 175 23.56 15.10 19.27
N SER A 176 22.61 15.43 20.15
CA SER A 176 22.90 16.18 21.38
C SER A 176 23.79 15.38 22.34
N GLY A 177 23.60 14.07 22.46
CA GLY A 177 24.48 13.20 23.24
C GLY A 177 25.92 13.15 22.72
N LEU A 178 26.11 13.06 21.40
CA LEU A 178 27.43 13.09 20.77
C LEU A 178 28.13 14.45 20.97
N CYS A 179 27.39 15.56 20.87
CA CYS A 179 27.95 16.89 21.12
C CYS A 179 28.36 17.07 22.59
N ALA A 180 27.53 16.64 23.55
CA ALA A 180 27.83 16.77 24.97
C ALA A 180 29.07 15.95 25.38
N THR A 181 29.20 14.73 24.85
CA THR A 181 30.37 13.89 25.11
C THR A 181 31.65 14.48 24.52
N ALA A 182 31.60 15.02 23.30
CA ALA A 182 32.75 15.70 22.70
C ALA A 182 33.20 16.92 23.53
N VAL A 183 32.26 17.74 24.02
CA VAL A 183 32.58 18.91 24.87
C VAL A 183 33.22 18.47 26.19
N MET A 184 32.70 17.43 26.84
CA MET A 184 33.28 16.90 28.08
C MET A 184 34.70 16.34 27.88
N VAL A 185 34.96 15.65 26.77
CA VAL A 185 36.32 15.19 26.44
C VAL A 185 37.26 16.36 26.20
N LEU A 186 36.83 17.40 25.49
CA LEU A 186 37.65 18.59 25.25
C LEU A 186 37.94 19.35 26.56
N LEU A 187 36.95 19.49 27.45
CA LEU A 187 37.12 20.12 28.76
C LEU A 187 38.07 19.32 29.66
N THR A 188 37.94 18.00 29.71
CA THR A 188 38.84 17.14 30.50
C THR A 188 40.27 17.20 29.97
N VAL A 189 40.46 17.15 28.65
CA VAL A 189 41.79 17.33 28.02
C VAL A 189 42.36 18.72 28.33
N PHE A 190 41.54 19.78 28.24
CA PHE A 190 41.95 21.15 28.56
C PHE A 190 42.37 21.29 30.02
N LEU A 191 41.57 20.76 30.96
CA LEU A 191 41.88 20.77 32.38
C LEU A 191 43.14 19.96 32.68
N MET A 192 43.30 18.76 32.11
CA MET A 192 44.53 17.98 32.27
C MET A 192 45.75 18.71 31.73
N ARG A 193 45.65 19.37 30.57
CA ARG A 193 46.75 20.19 30.03
C ARG A 193 47.07 21.38 30.94
N ARG A 194 46.05 22.04 31.50
CA ARG A 194 46.21 23.15 32.43
C ARG A 194 46.89 22.70 33.73
N PHE A 195 46.44 21.59 34.32
CA PHE A 195 47.06 20.99 35.51
C PHE A 195 48.50 20.55 35.26
N ARG A 196 48.80 19.95 34.10
CA ARG A 196 50.20 19.60 33.75
C ARG A 196 51.09 20.83 33.63
N ARG A 197 50.60 21.91 32.99
CA ARG A 197 51.34 23.18 32.92
C ARG A 197 51.57 23.79 34.31
N GLN A 198 50.55 23.76 35.16
CA GLN A 198 50.66 24.30 36.51
C GLN A 198 51.62 23.46 37.39
N LYS A 199 51.63 22.13 37.24
CA LYS A 199 52.62 21.26 37.88
C LYS A 199 54.05 21.53 37.38
N HIS A 200 54.24 21.77 36.09
CA HIS A 200 55.56 22.13 35.57
C HIS A 200 56.06 23.45 36.17
N LEU A 201 55.20 24.46 36.27
CA LEU A 201 55.54 25.74 36.88
C LEU A 201 55.87 25.62 38.38
N LEU A 202 55.15 24.77 39.12
CA LEU A 202 55.42 24.52 40.55
C LEU A 202 56.70 23.71 40.77
N GLN A 203 57.12 22.88 39.79
CA GLN A 203 58.32 22.07 39.88
C GLN A 203 59.59 22.86 39.52
N ASP A 204 59.46 23.96 38.77
CA ASP A 204 60.54 24.91 38.52
C ASP A 204 60.90 25.77 39.76
N ASP A 205 59.98 25.89 40.74
CA ASP A 205 60.22 26.62 42.00
C ASP A 205 60.94 25.76 43.08
N GLU A 206 60.97 24.42 42.94
CA GLU A 206 61.74 23.51 43.80
C GLU A 206 63.17 23.30 43.28
N GLN A 207 63.91 24.39 43.04
CA GLN A 207 65.37 24.29 42.94
C GLN A 207 65.96 24.28 44.35
N VAL A 208 66.24 23.08 44.87
CA VAL A 208 67.01 22.89 46.11
C VAL A 208 68.44 23.39 45.87
N VAL A 209 68.75 24.59 46.36
CA VAL A 209 70.11 25.14 46.39
C VAL A 209 70.91 24.42 47.47
N PHE A 210 71.80 23.53 47.08
CA PHE A 210 72.81 22.97 48.00
C PHE A 210 73.93 23.99 48.19
N VAL A 211 73.92 24.70 49.32
CA VAL A 211 75.04 25.53 49.76
C VAL A 211 76.06 24.62 50.46
N ARG A 212 77.20 24.40 49.81
CA ARG A 212 78.37 23.73 50.39
C ARG A 212 79.20 24.77 51.13
N PHE A 213 79.37 24.61 52.44
CA PHE A 213 80.34 25.38 53.21
C PHE A 213 81.67 24.64 53.18
N ASP A 214 82.65 25.18 52.45
CA ASP A 214 84.03 24.74 52.60
C ASP A 214 84.65 25.47 53.79
N GLN A 215 84.97 24.69 54.84
CA GLN A 215 85.84 25.13 55.92
C GLN A 215 87.28 25.13 55.41
N HIS A 216 87.91 26.29 55.35
CA HIS A 216 89.37 26.37 55.40
C HIS A 216 89.80 26.94 56.76
N SER A 217 90.49 26.09 57.50
CA SER A 217 91.21 26.35 58.73
C SER A 217 92.60 26.92 58.46
N LEU A 218 93.02 27.76 59.43
CA LEU A 218 94.32 28.42 59.68
C LEU A 218 94.54 29.77 59.00
#